data_AF-A0A524J1W3-F1
#
_entry.id   AF-A0A524J1W3-F1
#
_cell.length_a   1.000
_cell.length_b   1.000
_cell.length_c   1.000
_cell.angle_alpha   90.00
_cell.angle_beta   90.00
_cell.angle_gamma   90.00
#
_symmetry.space_group_name_H-M   'P 1'
#
loop_
_entity.id
_entity.type
_entity.pdbx_description
1 polymer ?
#
loop_
_entity_poly.entity_id
_entity_poly.type
_entity_poly.pdbx_seq_one_letter_code
_entity_poly.pdbx_strand_id
1 'polypeptide(L)'
;INSDIPYIKRVIGLPGEVLEVKNNRVYVDGKVLSETYISEVMQGDFGPVTIPDDNIFVMGDNRRFSRDSRSIGTIPIDDILARAWFRVWPLEDFGSLY
;
A
#
# COMPACT_ATOMS: atom_id res chain seq x y z
N ILE A 1 6.36 -15.31 -6.54
CA ILE A 1 7.02 -14.04 -6.92
C ILE A 1 8.46 -14.41 -7.28
N ASN A 2 8.97 -13.99 -8.44
CA ASN A 2 10.36 -14.29 -8.80
C ASN A 2 11.27 -13.43 -7.91
N SER A 3 12.20 -14.05 -7.17
CA SER A 3 12.88 -13.46 -6.00
C SER A 3 14.01 -12.48 -6.33
N ASP A 4 14.33 -12.29 -7.61
CA ASP A 4 15.57 -11.59 -7.99
C ASP A 4 15.42 -10.06 -8.09
N ILE A 5 14.18 -9.53 -8.13
CA ILE A 5 13.93 -8.09 -8.28
C ILE A 5 13.09 -7.58 -7.11
N PRO A 6 13.63 -6.70 -6.24
CA PRO A 6 12.87 -6.10 -5.16
C PRO A 6 11.86 -5.08 -5.71
N TYR A 7 10.69 -5.02 -5.06
CA TYR A 7 9.63 -4.06 -5.38
C TYR A 7 9.47 -3.04 -4.25
N ILE A 8 9.20 -1.78 -4.63
CA ILE A 8 8.78 -0.75 -3.67
C ILE A 8 7.25 -0.60 -3.77
N LYS A 9 6.60 -0.66 -2.61
CA LYS A 9 5.16 -0.44 -2.40
C LYS A 9 4.96 0.23 -1.04
N ARG A 10 3.78 0.83 -0.84
CA ARG A 10 3.36 1.39 0.44
C ARG A 10 2.50 0.38 1.19
N VAL A 11 2.75 0.22 2.49
CA VAL A 11 1.86 -0.53 3.38
C VAL A 11 0.60 0.29 3.60
N ILE A 12 -0.56 -0.30 3.30
CA ILE A 12 -1.87 0.33 3.40
C ILE A 12 -2.70 -0.29 4.53
N GLY A 13 -2.53 -1.59 4.78
CA GLY A 13 -3.18 -2.27 5.90
C GLY A 13 -2.24 -3.24 6.60
N LEU A 14 -2.47 -3.41 7.88
CA LEU A 14 -1.72 -4.21 8.85
C LEU A 14 -2.45 -5.51 9.21
N PRO A 15 -1.76 -6.47 9.85
CA PRO A 15 -2.37 -7.66 10.43
C PRO A 15 -3.70 -7.40 11.16
N GLY A 16 -4.71 -8.20 10.84
CA GLY A 16 -6.04 -8.15 11.47
C GLY A 16 -6.98 -7.04 10.98
N GLU A 17 -6.47 -6.04 10.27
CA GLU A 17 -7.31 -4.95 9.73
C GLU A 17 -8.18 -5.43 8.56
N VAL A 18 -9.31 -4.78 8.36
CA VAL A 18 -10.19 -4.98 7.20
C VAL A 18 -9.99 -3.85 6.20
N LEU A 19 -9.52 -4.20 5.01
CA LEU A 19 -9.32 -3.25 3.91
C LEU A 19 -10.43 -3.37 2.86
N GLU A 20 -11.00 -2.23 2.49
CA GLU A 20 -12.04 -2.12 1.47
C GLU A 20 -11.76 -0.90 0.59
N VAL A 21 -12.00 -1.01 -0.71
CA VAL A 21 -12.06 0.13 -1.61
C VAL A 21 -13.49 0.24 -2.12
N LYS A 22 -14.10 1.40 -1.88
CA LYS A 22 -15.41 1.74 -2.44
C LYS A 22 -15.51 3.23 -2.70
N ASN A 23 -16.31 3.63 -3.70
CA ASN A 23 -16.50 5.04 -4.04
C ASN A 23 -15.16 5.79 -4.24
N ASN A 24 -14.20 5.14 -4.91
CA ASN A 24 -12.86 5.68 -5.19
C ASN A 24 -12.06 6.07 -3.94
N ARG A 25 -12.32 5.42 -2.80
CA ARG A 25 -11.60 5.66 -1.54
C ARG A 25 -11.22 4.36 -0.88
N VAL A 26 -10.05 4.35 -0.24
CA VAL A 26 -9.59 3.25 0.60
C VAL A 26 -10.14 3.42 2.00
N TYR A 27 -10.64 2.33 2.57
CA TYR A 27 -11.10 2.23 3.95
C TYR A 27 -10.30 1.15 4.66
N VAL A 28 -9.87 1.45 5.89
CA VAL A 28 -9.24 0.52 6.82
C VAL A 28 -10.09 0.50 8.09
N ASP A 29 -10.60 -0.67 8.47
CA ASP A 29 -11.57 -0.85 9.55
C ASP A 29 -12.77 0.11 9.44
N GLY A 30 -13.26 0.29 8.20
CA GLY A 30 -14.38 1.17 7.89
C GLY A 30 -14.09 2.67 7.95
N LYS A 31 -12.86 3.09 8.28
CA LYS A 31 -12.43 4.49 8.29
C LYS A 31 -11.74 4.83 6.98
N VAL A 32 -12.10 5.97 6.40
CA VAL A 32 -11.42 6.46 5.18
C VAL A 32 -9.95 6.75 5.48
N LEU A 33 -9.06 6.21 4.65
CA LEU A 33 -7.63 6.51 4.71
C LEU A 33 -7.36 7.86 4.03
N SER A 34 -6.62 8.75 4.69
CA SER A 34 -6.16 9.99 4.09
C SER A 34 -4.88 9.75 3.28
N GLU A 35 -4.93 10.03 1.98
CA GLU A 35 -3.88 9.66 1.04
C GLU A 35 -3.30 10.91 0.37
N THR A 36 -2.58 11.73 1.13
CA THR A 36 -1.94 12.96 0.60
C THR A 36 -0.74 12.69 -0.31
N TYR A 37 -0.29 11.44 -0.37
CA TYR A 37 0.89 10.99 -1.11
C TYR A 37 0.57 10.47 -2.52
N ILE A 38 -0.70 10.43 -2.93
CA ILE A 38 -1.10 10.06 -4.30
C ILE A 38 -1.62 11.29 -5.04
N SER A 39 -1.30 11.37 -6.34
CA SER A 39 -1.88 12.36 -7.25
C SER A 39 -3.08 11.82 -8.03
N GLU A 40 -3.26 10.50 -8.04
CA GLU A 40 -4.34 9.82 -8.74
C GLU A 40 -5.44 9.40 -7.78
N VAL A 41 -6.70 9.54 -8.23
CA VAL A 41 -7.83 8.96 -7.51
C VAL A 41 -7.80 7.44 -7.63
N MET A 42 -8.16 6.75 -6.55
CA MET A 42 -8.39 5.31 -6.60
C MET A 42 -9.54 5.01 -7.59
N GLN A 43 -9.45 3.90 -8.32
CA GLN A 43 -10.47 3.52 -9.31
C GLN A 43 -10.88 2.07 -9.13
N GLY A 44 -12.19 1.84 -9.20
CA GLY A 44 -12.79 0.54 -8.97
C GLY A 44 -12.96 0.22 -7.50
N ASP A 45 -13.66 -0.88 -7.26
CA ASP A 45 -13.94 -1.39 -5.93
C ASP A 45 -13.07 -2.63 -5.67
N PHE A 46 -12.73 -2.87 -4.41
CA PHE A 46 -11.92 -4.00 -3.97
C PHE A 46 -12.29 -4.40 -2.53
N GLY A 47 -12.22 -5.69 -2.24
CA GLY A 47 -12.53 -6.21 -0.91
C GLY A 47 -14.03 -6.27 -0.62
N PRO A 48 -14.43 -6.28 0.67
CA PRO A 48 -13.56 -6.21 1.85
C PRO A 48 -12.65 -7.43 1.98
N VAL A 49 -11.44 -7.24 2.52
CA VAL A 49 -10.51 -8.32 2.86
C VAL A 49 -10.00 -8.13 4.29
N THR A 50 -10.06 -9.18 5.10
CA THR A 50 -9.36 -9.24 6.39
C THR A 50 -7.93 -9.65 6.14
N ILE A 51 -6.98 -8.86 6.61
CA ILE A 51 -5.55 -9.12 6.43
C ILE A 51 -5.11 -10.19 7.45
N PRO A 52 -4.51 -11.31 7.03
CA PRO A 52 -4.00 -12.33 7.95
C PRO A 52 -2.97 -11.78 8.93
N ASP A 53 -2.85 -12.43 10.10
CA ASP A 53 -2.03 -11.94 11.22
C ASP A 53 -0.52 -11.81 10.90
N ASP A 54 -0.03 -12.56 9.92
CA ASP A 54 1.37 -12.61 9.46
C ASP A 54 1.62 -11.83 8.17
N ASN A 55 0.60 -11.12 7.68
CA ASN A 55 0.62 -10.47 6.38
C ASN A 55 0.34 -8.97 6.47
N ILE A 56 0.72 -8.26 5.40
CA ILE A 56 0.38 -6.86 5.16
C ILE A 56 -0.32 -6.71 3.81
N PHE A 57 -1.11 -5.65 3.68
CA PHE A 57 -1.68 -5.24 2.39
C PHE A 57 -0.91 -4.05 1.84
N VAL A 58 -0.38 -4.17 0.62
CA VAL A 58 0.43 -3.11 0.00
C VAL A 58 -0.19 -2.60 -1.28
N MET A 59 -0.06 -1.30 -1.54
CA MET A 59 -0.45 -0.68 -2.80
C MET A 59 0.68 0.19 -3.35
N GLY A 60 0.73 0.32 -4.68
CA GLY A 60 1.57 1.34 -5.29
C GLY A 60 0.89 2.71 -5.29
N ASP A 61 1.68 3.76 -5.15
CA ASP A 61 1.17 5.15 -5.20
C ASP A 61 0.61 5.49 -6.61
N ASN A 62 1.14 4.86 -7.68
CA ASN A 62 0.52 4.86 -9.00
C ASN A 62 -0.63 3.86 -9.06
N ARG A 63 -1.81 4.28 -8.55
CA ARG A 63 -2.95 3.41 -8.27
C ARG A 63 -3.48 2.69 -9.49
N ARG A 64 -3.51 3.33 -10.66
CA ARG A 64 -4.07 2.72 -11.87
C ARG A 64 -3.20 1.59 -12.42
N PHE A 65 -1.88 1.74 -12.32
CA PHE A 65 -0.95 0.87 -13.04
C PHE A 65 -0.15 -0.08 -12.14
N SER A 66 -0.23 0.08 -10.82
CA SER A 66 0.50 -0.80 -9.92
C SER A 66 -0.12 -2.20 -9.85
N ARG A 67 0.70 -3.21 -10.17
CA ARG A 67 0.43 -4.59 -9.76
C ARG A 67 0.83 -4.73 -8.29
N ASP A 68 -0.16 -4.80 -7.43
CA ASP A 68 -0.01 -4.83 -5.97
C ASP A 68 -1.05 -5.75 -5.32
N SER A 69 -1.24 -5.68 -4.00
CA SER A 69 -2.06 -6.63 -3.24
C SER A 69 -3.50 -6.74 -3.72
N ARG A 70 -4.03 -5.74 -4.44
CA ARG A 70 -5.34 -5.81 -5.10
C ARG A 70 -5.44 -6.93 -6.14
N SER A 71 -4.31 -7.37 -6.68
CA SER A 71 -4.22 -8.37 -7.76
C SER A 71 -3.40 -9.60 -7.39
N ILE A 72 -2.46 -9.48 -6.44
CA ILE A 72 -1.54 -10.57 -6.06
C ILE A 72 -1.77 -11.10 -4.64
N GLY A 73 -2.69 -10.50 -3.88
CA GLY A 73 -2.96 -10.86 -2.48
C GLY A 73 -2.06 -10.13 -1.47
N THR A 74 -2.28 -10.43 -0.20
CA THR A 74 -1.47 -9.90 0.90
C THR A 74 -0.06 -10.49 0.88
N ILE A 75 0.90 -9.76 1.46
CA ILE A 75 2.31 -10.13 1.44
C ILE A 75 2.75 -10.52 2.86
N PRO A 76 3.46 -11.64 3.04
CA PRO A 76 4.07 -11.99 4.33
C PRO A 76 4.99 -10.88 4.83
N ILE A 77 4.94 -10.60 6.13
CA ILE A 77 5.82 -9.60 6.75
C ILE A 77 7.29 -9.97 6.58
N ASP A 78 7.60 -11.27 6.58
CA ASP A 78 8.96 -11.79 6.41
C ASP A 78 9.54 -11.54 5.01
N ASP A 79 8.71 -11.21 4.02
CA ASP A 79 9.17 -10.82 2.66
C ASP A 79 9.64 -9.34 2.60
N ILE A 80 9.50 -8.58 3.69
CA ILE A 80 9.93 -7.17 3.74
C ILE A 80 11.46 -7.10 3.91
N LEU A 81 12.14 -6.74 2.82
CA LEU A 81 13.60 -6.56 2.83
C LEU A 81 14.06 -5.30 3.58
N ALA A 82 13.34 -4.19 3.45
CA ALA A 82 13.71 -2.91 4.03
C ALA A 82 12.54 -1.92 4.06
N ARG A 83 12.70 -0.86 4.86
CA ARG A 83 11.80 0.30 4.90
C ARG A 83 12.50 1.52 4.32
N ALA A 84 11.78 2.35 3.57
CA ALA A 84 12.30 3.65 3.13
C ALA A 84 12.25 4.65 4.29
N TRP A 85 13.35 5.39 4.49
CA TRP A 85 13.48 6.34 5.62
C TRP A 85 13.50 7.81 5.17
N PHE A 86 14.06 8.08 3.98
CA PHE A 86 14.27 9.44 3.48
C PHE A 86 13.75 9.59 2.04
N ARG A 87 13.19 10.77 1.76
CA ARG A 87 12.95 11.24 0.40
C ARG A 87 14.12 12.13 0.00
N VAL A 88 14.78 11.80 -1.12
CA VAL A 88 15.94 12.55 -1.61
C VAL A 88 15.61 13.52 -2.74
N TRP A 89 14.45 13.36 -3.40
CA TRP A 89 14.02 14.18 -4.52
C TRP A 89 12.48 14.32 -4.58
N PRO A 90 11.94 15.47 -5.04
CA PRO A 90 12.62 16.72 -5.35
C PRO A 90 13.26 17.34 -4.11
N LEU A 91 14.26 18.20 -4.30
CA LEU A 91 15.04 18.76 -3.19
C LEU A 91 14.17 19.56 -2.21
N GLU A 92 13.10 20.18 -2.69
CA GLU A 92 12.11 20.90 -1.88
C GLU A 92 11.40 19.99 -0.85
N ASP A 93 11.31 18.70 -1.17
CA ASP A 93 10.72 17.68 -0.31
C ASP A 93 11.80 16.77 0.32
N PHE A 94 13.07 17.19 0.33
CA PHE A 94 14.13 16.43 0.99
C PHE A 94 13.86 16.33 2.49
N GLY A 95 13.83 15.11 3.02
CA GLY A 95 13.58 14.91 4.45
C GLY A 95 13.22 13.48 4.84
N SER A 96 12.95 13.28 6.13
CA SER A 96 12.40 12.03 6.63
C SER A 96 10.98 11.79 6.10
N LEU A 97 10.62 10.51 5.93
CA LEU A 97 9.24 10.10 5.64
C LEU A 97 8.35 10.03 6.89
N TYR A 98 8.85 10.52 8.03
CA TYR A 98 8.25 10.53 9.36
C TYR A 98 8.43 11.89 10.03
#